data_AF-A0AAD7NN27-F1
#
_entry.id   AF-A0AAD7NN27-F1
#
_cell.length_a   1.000
_cell.length_b   1.000
_cell.length_c   1.000
_cell.angle_alpha   90.00
_cell.angle_beta   90.00
_cell.angle_gamma   90.00
#
_symmetry.space_group_name_H-M   'P 1'
#
loop_
_entity.id
_entity.type
_entity.pdbx_description
1 polymer ?
#
loop_
_entity_poly.entity_id
_entity_poly.type
_entity_poly.pdbx_seq_one_letter_code
_entity_poly.pdbx_strand_id
1 'polypeptide(L)'
;MKVAIEGCCHGELDTIYSQIETLEIRNKYKVDLLLICGDFQAIRNHQDLQCMAVPDKYKQLGGFHKYYTGQKKAPVLTIVIGGNHEASNYMWELYHGGWLAPNIYYLGEAGCVRVNGIRIAGASGIFKSHDFTRGHFEKMPYDRSMVRSIYHIREYAVRKLSLLSSRLQVFMSHDWPQSITDYGDLPKLLQHKTFLRSDIMSGQLGSPPLLNLLRTLQPEWWFSAHLHTRFEACVIHGEPTPGAEVPVPGAAEVERDPNEIVIDDEDVNVPEPVAARDPNEIVIDDEEVEIAPAAAPEPPSRAPINPDEITLSDLEDEVAPPPPPPRAAPQAPPQQQQQQRWTRPVAGPGQCTTNFLALDKCGPKRQYLEVVDIPITASASTSSSSNSPDKGKGKGKASSPPPTPPPRLTFDPDWLAISRAFHPLLSLTHHQRPFPLEDAARELVAAARTHIADELRAREPELDIDDLEVAAVQEFVMTAPGPGREEEMGGRRAQPPWYTNPQTVKFCELIGVTNVINPPPTTTPASPRSPAPPPKEDAALKDMLFREM
;
A
#
# COMPACT_ATOMS: atom_id res chain seq x y z
N MET A 1 13.41 4.40 20.87
CA MET A 1 13.04 5.40 19.86
C MET A 1 11.60 5.80 20.11
N LYS A 2 11.27 7.09 20.09
CA LYS A 2 9.90 7.58 20.21
C LYS A 2 9.27 7.61 18.82
N VAL A 3 8.28 6.77 18.60
CA VAL A 3 7.62 6.61 17.29
C VAL A 3 6.18 7.07 17.42
N ALA A 4 5.80 8.06 16.63
CA ALA A 4 4.40 8.46 16.47
C ALA A 4 3.74 7.57 15.42
N ILE A 5 2.56 7.04 15.75
CA ILE A 5 1.73 6.21 14.89
C ILE A 5 0.47 7.01 14.57
N GLU A 6 0.13 7.09 13.29
CA GLU A 6 -1.03 7.81 12.78
C GLU A 6 -1.92 6.86 11.96
N GLY A 7 -3.23 7.02 12.10
CA GLY A 7 -4.24 6.22 11.40
C GLY A 7 -4.39 6.61 9.93
N CYS A 8 -5.49 7.30 9.58
CA CYS A 8 -5.73 7.82 8.23
C CYS A 8 -5.47 9.33 8.18
N CYS A 9 -4.52 9.74 7.34
CA CYS A 9 -4.06 11.13 7.27
C CYS A 9 -5.07 12.07 6.57
N HIS A 10 -5.68 11.64 5.46
CA HIS A 10 -6.58 12.42 4.61
C HIS A 10 -6.04 13.81 4.20
N GLY A 11 -4.72 13.91 3.98
CA GLY A 11 -4.05 15.16 3.56
C GLY A 11 -3.85 16.19 4.67
N GLU A 12 -4.13 15.86 5.94
CA GLU A 12 -4.04 16.74 7.12
C GLU A 12 -2.65 16.79 7.78
N LEU A 13 -1.58 16.78 6.97
CA LEU A 13 -0.20 16.70 7.48
C LEU A 13 0.18 17.83 8.45
N ASP A 14 -0.28 19.06 8.18
CA ASP A 14 -0.01 20.20 9.06
C ASP A 14 -0.60 19.99 10.46
N THR A 15 -1.81 19.43 10.53
CA THR A 15 -2.51 19.12 11.77
C THR A 15 -1.77 18.05 12.56
N ILE A 16 -1.33 16.98 11.88
CA ILE A 16 -0.56 15.88 12.48
C ILE A 16 0.77 16.39 13.05
N TYR A 17 1.56 17.11 12.26
CA TYR A 17 2.85 17.63 12.73
C TYR A 17 2.70 18.64 13.88
N SER A 18 1.68 19.50 13.84
CA SER A 18 1.39 20.45 14.93
C SER A 18 1.00 19.74 16.24
N GLN A 19 0.28 18.62 16.14
CA GLN A 19 -0.05 17.81 17.31
C GLN A 19 1.17 17.09 17.87
N ILE A 20 2.05 16.57 17.01
CA ILE A 20 3.33 15.98 17.44
C ILE A 20 4.14 17.03 18.22
N GLU A 21 4.30 18.24 17.68
CA GLU A 21 5.00 19.33 18.37
C GLU A 21 4.37 19.65 19.74
N THR A 22 3.03 19.70 19.80
CA THR A 22 2.31 19.91 21.07
C THR A 22 2.61 18.80 22.09
N LEU A 23 2.65 17.54 21.65
CA LEU A 23 2.95 16.39 22.50
C LEU A 23 4.42 16.41 22.98
N GLU A 24 5.35 16.75 22.10
CA GLU A 24 6.77 16.91 22.44
C GLU A 24 6.97 17.96 23.54
N ILE A 25 6.37 19.14 23.38
CA ILE A 25 6.45 20.24 24.36
C ILE A 25 5.83 19.82 25.69
N ARG A 26 4.63 19.24 25.65
CA ARG A 26 3.86 18.86 26.85
C ARG A 26 4.56 17.77 27.65
N ASN A 27 5.06 16.75 26.97
CA ASN A 27 5.58 15.54 27.61
C ASN A 27 7.11 15.52 27.71
N LYS A 28 7.80 16.55 27.20
CA LYS A 28 9.25 16.72 27.25
C LYS A 28 10.03 15.55 26.63
N TYR A 29 9.60 15.12 25.45
CA TYR A 29 10.33 14.18 24.59
C TYR A 29 10.43 14.73 23.17
N LYS A 30 11.22 14.06 22.33
CA LYS A 30 11.23 14.27 20.88
C LYS A 30 10.77 13.01 20.17
N VAL A 31 9.94 13.17 19.15
CA VAL A 31 9.51 12.09 18.25
C VAL A 31 10.57 11.94 17.18
N ASP A 32 11.10 10.73 17.05
CA ASP A 32 12.16 10.40 16.11
C ASP A 32 11.56 10.04 14.74
N LEU A 33 10.41 9.37 14.72
CA LEU A 33 9.80 8.79 13.51
C LEU A 33 8.28 8.91 13.58
N LEU A 34 7.65 9.22 12.43
CA LEU A 34 6.20 9.15 12.23
C LEU A 34 5.88 8.01 11.25
N LEU A 35 4.94 7.14 11.62
CA LEU A 35 4.38 6.09 10.78
C LEU A 35 2.92 6.42 10.46
N ILE A 36 2.58 6.52 9.16
CA ILE A 36 1.21 6.76 8.68
C ILE A 36 0.66 5.50 8.02
N CYS A 37 -0.47 5.00 8.52
CA CYS A 37 -1.06 3.73 8.12
C CYS A 37 -1.98 3.82 6.88
N GLY A 38 -1.91 4.90 6.10
CA GLY A 38 -2.57 5.02 4.80
C GLY A 38 -3.56 6.17 4.70
N ASP A 39 -4.32 6.17 3.60
CA ASP A 39 -5.12 7.31 3.15
C ASP A 39 -4.33 8.63 3.26
N PHE A 40 -3.07 8.58 2.81
CA PHE A 40 -2.12 9.67 2.91
C PHE A 40 -2.49 10.84 1.99
N GLN A 41 -3.05 10.53 0.81
CA GLN A 41 -3.44 11.48 -0.22
C GLN A 41 -2.26 12.31 -0.74
N ALA A 42 -1.26 11.63 -1.33
CA ALA A 42 -0.06 12.23 -1.94
C ALA A 42 -0.35 13.03 -3.23
N ILE A 43 -1.28 13.98 -3.19
CA ILE A 43 -1.78 14.73 -4.35
C ILE A 43 -0.81 15.87 -4.70
N ARG A 44 -0.14 15.80 -5.85
CA ARG A 44 0.83 16.83 -6.30
C ARG A 44 0.15 18.02 -6.95
N ASN A 45 -0.95 17.77 -7.68
CA ASN A 45 -1.73 18.77 -8.42
C ASN A 45 -3.17 18.28 -8.68
N HIS A 46 -3.99 19.05 -9.41
CA HIS A 46 -5.40 18.69 -9.63
C HIS A 46 -5.61 17.48 -10.55
N GLN A 47 -4.63 17.10 -11.37
CA GLN A 47 -4.74 15.94 -12.24
C GLN A 47 -4.64 14.64 -11.45
N ASP A 48 -3.82 14.60 -10.39
CA ASP A 48 -3.73 13.44 -9.48
C ASP A 48 -5.08 13.14 -8.80
N LEU A 49 -5.95 14.14 -8.59
CA LEU A 49 -7.32 13.94 -8.09
C LEU A 49 -8.17 13.09 -9.04
N GLN A 50 -7.84 13.06 -10.33
CA GLN A 50 -8.55 12.24 -11.32
C GLN A 50 -8.12 10.76 -11.25
N CYS A 51 -7.05 10.46 -10.53
CA CYS A 51 -6.54 9.11 -10.29
C CYS A 51 -6.85 8.58 -8.88
N MET A 52 -7.77 9.25 -8.17
CA MET A 52 -8.16 8.91 -6.80
C MET A 52 -9.61 8.41 -6.75
N ALA A 53 -9.82 7.28 -6.07
CA ALA A 53 -11.14 6.67 -5.89
C ALA A 53 -11.93 7.35 -4.76
N VAL A 54 -12.27 8.61 -4.96
CA VAL A 54 -13.10 9.41 -4.04
C VAL A 54 -14.22 10.04 -4.87
N PRO A 55 -15.47 10.12 -4.39
CA PRO A 55 -16.52 10.85 -5.11
C PRO A 55 -16.12 12.30 -5.38
N ASP A 56 -16.38 12.81 -6.59
CA ASP A 56 -15.84 14.10 -7.05
C ASP A 56 -16.15 15.29 -6.11
N LYS A 57 -17.31 15.28 -5.45
CA LYS A 57 -17.71 16.31 -4.48
C LYS A 57 -16.82 16.38 -3.23
N TYR A 58 -16.08 15.31 -2.92
CA TYR A 58 -15.18 15.24 -1.76
C TYR A 58 -13.70 15.37 -2.14
N LYS A 59 -13.36 15.39 -3.43
CA LYS A 59 -11.98 15.55 -3.88
C LYS A 59 -11.46 16.94 -3.53
N GLN A 60 -10.37 16.98 -2.76
CA GLN A 60 -9.70 18.20 -2.37
C GLN A 60 -8.20 18.04 -2.56
N LEU A 61 -7.52 19.11 -3.00
CA LEU A 61 -6.08 19.10 -3.24
C LEU A 61 -5.26 18.81 -1.96
N GLY A 62 -5.81 19.13 -0.79
CA GLY A 62 -5.15 18.90 0.51
C GLY A 62 -3.88 19.74 0.72
N GLY A 63 -3.06 19.33 1.70
CA GLY A 63 -1.82 20.04 2.05
C GLY A 63 -0.54 19.49 1.42
N PHE A 64 -0.55 18.24 0.92
CA PHE A 64 0.66 17.52 0.52
C PHE A 64 1.48 18.23 -0.58
N HIS A 65 0.82 18.85 -1.56
CA HIS A 65 1.50 19.55 -2.66
C HIS A 65 2.52 20.60 -2.17
N LYS A 66 2.34 21.17 -0.97
CA LYS A 66 3.28 22.15 -0.37
C LYS A 66 4.59 21.50 0.06
N TYR A 67 4.53 20.26 0.52
CA TYR A 67 5.70 19.45 0.87
C TYR A 67 6.41 18.98 -0.40
N TYR A 68 5.64 18.51 -1.39
CA TYR A 68 6.16 18.10 -2.69
C TYR A 68 6.91 19.21 -3.43
N THR A 69 6.36 20.44 -3.43
CA THR A 69 6.94 21.61 -4.10
C THR A 69 8.03 22.32 -3.28
N GLY A 70 8.33 21.85 -2.07
CA GLY A 70 9.32 22.45 -1.17
C GLY A 70 8.89 23.74 -0.46
N GLN A 71 7.62 24.14 -0.55
CA GLN A 71 7.07 25.25 0.25
C GLN A 71 7.06 24.92 1.75
N LYS A 72 6.96 23.63 2.09
CA LYS A 72 7.07 23.08 3.45
C LYS A 72 8.04 21.90 3.46
N LYS A 73 8.58 21.60 4.64
CA LYS A 73 9.42 20.43 4.89
C LYS A 73 8.85 19.65 6.07
N ALA A 74 8.80 18.33 5.96
CA ALA A 74 8.37 17.48 7.07
C ALA A 74 9.38 17.58 8.24
N PRO A 75 8.93 17.96 9.45
CA PRO A 75 9.82 18.19 10.59
C PRO A 75 10.36 16.88 11.21
N VAL A 76 9.69 15.76 10.95
CA VAL A 76 10.02 14.43 11.47
C VAL A 76 10.09 13.46 10.30
N LEU A 77 11.04 12.52 10.32
CA LEU A 77 11.09 11.45 9.32
C LEU A 77 9.74 10.73 9.31
N THR A 78 9.10 10.69 8.16
CA THR A 78 7.74 10.14 8.01
C THR A 78 7.78 8.96 7.06
N ILE A 79 7.37 7.77 7.50
CA ILE A 79 7.19 6.59 6.67
C ILE A 79 5.70 6.34 6.48
N VAL A 80 5.28 6.10 5.24
CA VAL A 80 3.86 5.94 4.88
C VAL A 80 3.64 4.65 4.10
N ILE A 81 2.49 4.02 4.30
CA ILE A 81 1.89 3.06 3.36
C ILE A 81 0.70 3.72 2.66
N GLY A 82 0.19 3.10 1.58
CA GLY A 82 -1.01 3.57 0.89
C GLY A 82 -2.29 2.99 1.49
N GLY A 83 -3.38 3.74 1.46
CA GLY A 83 -4.74 3.26 1.70
C GLY A 83 -5.54 3.10 0.41
N ASN A 84 -6.85 3.35 0.48
CA ASN A 84 -7.76 3.33 -0.69
C ASN A 84 -8.06 4.73 -1.24
N HIS A 85 -7.80 5.79 -0.49
CA HIS A 85 -7.92 7.17 -0.95
C HIS A 85 -6.55 7.76 -1.24
N GLU A 86 -5.96 7.37 -2.36
CA GLU A 86 -4.63 7.81 -2.76
C GLU A 86 -4.60 8.44 -4.14
N ALA A 87 -3.57 9.26 -4.38
CA ALA A 87 -3.13 9.58 -5.74
C ALA A 87 -2.44 8.34 -6.34
N SER A 88 -3.23 7.34 -6.71
CA SER A 88 -2.74 5.99 -7.06
C SER A 88 -1.71 5.99 -8.18
N ASN A 89 -1.79 6.93 -9.11
CA ASN A 89 -0.80 7.13 -10.16
C ASN A 89 0.59 7.50 -9.60
N TYR A 90 0.66 8.41 -8.62
CA TYR A 90 1.93 8.80 -8.02
C TYR A 90 2.47 7.71 -7.08
N MET A 91 1.59 7.03 -6.35
CA MET A 91 1.99 5.86 -5.54
C MET A 91 2.54 4.75 -6.44
N TRP A 92 1.94 4.51 -7.61
CA TRP A 92 2.42 3.55 -8.60
C TRP A 92 3.80 3.92 -9.16
N GLU A 93 4.08 5.21 -9.41
CA GLU A 93 5.40 5.67 -9.82
C GLU A 93 6.52 5.23 -8.88
N LEU A 94 6.19 5.03 -7.59
CA LEU A 94 7.05 4.60 -6.49
C LEU A 94 6.67 3.20 -5.97
N TYR A 95 6.25 2.29 -6.86
CA TYR A 95 5.84 0.91 -6.52
C TYR A 95 6.83 0.17 -5.59
N HIS A 96 8.13 0.37 -5.79
CA HIS A 96 9.21 -0.23 -4.99
C HIS A 96 9.60 0.55 -3.72
N GLY A 97 8.89 1.64 -3.43
CA GLY A 97 9.20 2.58 -2.36
C GLY A 97 10.12 3.72 -2.82
N GLY A 98 10.04 4.85 -2.11
CA GLY A 98 10.84 6.03 -2.37
C GLY A 98 10.29 7.29 -1.69
N TRP A 99 11.00 8.40 -1.84
CA TRP A 99 10.61 9.68 -1.26
C TRP A 99 9.44 10.30 -2.02
N LEU A 100 8.32 10.51 -1.33
CA LEU A 100 7.17 11.29 -1.81
C LEU A 100 7.46 12.80 -1.75
N ALA A 101 8.22 13.21 -0.75
CA ALA A 101 8.72 14.57 -0.55
C ALA A 101 9.97 14.48 0.35
N PRO A 102 10.76 15.56 0.50
CA PRO A 102 11.89 15.54 1.42
C PRO A 102 11.44 15.15 2.84
N ASN A 103 12.04 14.09 3.39
CA ASN A 103 11.75 13.51 4.71
C ASN A 103 10.40 12.77 4.85
N ILE A 104 9.72 12.46 3.72
CA ILE A 104 8.52 11.62 3.66
C ILE A 104 8.77 10.45 2.69
N TYR A 105 8.86 9.23 3.22
CA TYR A 105 9.18 8.01 2.48
C TYR A 105 7.95 7.10 2.36
N TYR A 106 7.59 6.72 1.14
CA TYR A 106 6.61 5.68 0.87
C TYR A 106 7.26 4.31 0.85
N LEU A 107 6.70 3.34 1.58
CA LEU A 107 7.21 1.97 1.61
C LEU A 107 7.06 1.23 0.28
N GLY A 108 6.20 1.71 -0.63
CA GLY A 108 5.83 1.01 -1.85
C GLY A 108 4.53 0.24 -1.68
N GLU A 109 4.13 -0.49 -2.73
CA GLU A 109 2.94 -1.34 -2.70
C GLU A 109 3.04 -2.38 -1.56
N ALA A 110 4.23 -2.93 -1.40
CA ALA A 110 4.70 -3.56 -0.18
C ALA A 110 6.18 -3.21 0.01
N GLY A 111 6.66 -3.22 1.25
CA GLY A 111 8.02 -2.78 1.54
C GLY A 111 8.55 -3.25 2.88
N CYS A 112 9.87 -3.29 3.02
CA CYS A 112 10.53 -3.35 4.33
C CYS A 112 11.83 -2.53 4.32
N VAL A 113 12.02 -1.73 5.38
CA VAL A 113 13.15 -0.84 5.61
C VAL A 113 13.58 -0.90 7.07
N ARG A 114 14.71 -0.28 7.41
CA ARG A 114 15.19 -0.18 8.79
C ARG A 114 15.40 1.27 9.18
N VAL A 115 14.93 1.66 10.37
CA VAL A 115 15.18 2.98 10.97
C VAL A 115 15.97 2.78 12.25
N ASN A 116 17.23 3.24 12.27
CA ASN A 116 18.16 2.99 13.38
C ASN A 116 18.18 1.51 13.82
N GLY A 117 18.08 0.58 12.86
CA GLY A 117 18.04 -0.86 13.11
C GLY A 117 16.67 -1.45 13.43
N ILE A 118 15.64 -0.65 13.72
CA ILE A 118 14.25 -1.12 13.86
C ILE A 118 13.72 -1.50 12.49
N ARG A 119 13.32 -2.76 12.32
CA ARG A 119 12.79 -3.30 11.07
C ARG A 119 11.29 -3.03 10.95
N ILE A 120 10.91 -2.35 9.88
CA ILE A 120 9.55 -1.89 9.61
C ILE A 120 9.14 -2.44 8.25
N ALA A 121 8.10 -3.26 8.21
CA ALA A 121 7.50 -3.75 6.98
C ALA A 121 6.07 -3.23 6.84
N GLY A 122 5.53 -3.25 5.63
CA GLY A 122 4.13 -2.92 5.44
C GLY A 122 3.56 -3.36 4.10
N ALA A 123 2.24 -3.44 4.07
CA ALA A 123 1.42 -3.70 2.90
C ALA A 123 0.46 -2.53 2.68
N SER A 124 0.53 -1.92 1.51
CA SER A 124 -0.39 -0.85 1.10
C SER A 124 -1.72 -1.43 0.60
N GLY A 125 -2.79 -0.66 0.75
CA GLY A 125 -4.08 -0.96 0.13
C GLY A 125 -5.06 -1.75 1.00
N ILE A 126 -6.14 -2.17 0.37
CA ILE A 126 -7.23 -2.94 1.00
C ILE A 126 -7.46 -4.27 0.29
N PHE A 127 -8.07 -5.24 0.96
CA PHE A 127 -8.33 -6.54 0.36
C PHE A 127 -9.63 -6.57 -0.44
N LYS A 128 -9.58 -7.08 -1.67
CA LYS A 128 -10.74 -7.52 -2.44
C LYS A 128 -10.45 -8.88 -3.08
N SER A 129 -11.29 -9.86 -2.76
CA SER A 129 -11.07 -11.27 -3.15
C SER A 129 -10.94 -11.48 -4.66
N HIS A 130 -11.72 -10.75 -5.47
CA HIS A 130 -11.75 -10.91 -6.92
C HIS A 130 -10.48 -10.41 -7.63
N ASP A 131 -9.70 -9.52 -7.00
CA ASP A 131 -8.45 -9.01 -7.55
C ASP A 131 -7.20 -9.65 -6.91
N PHE A 132 -7.34 -10.27 -5.75
CA PHE A 132 -6.21 -10.78 -4.96
C PHE A 132 -5.28 -11.70 -5.76
N THR A 133 -5.81 -12.62 -6.56
CA THR A 133 -5.03 -13.59 -7.34
C THR A 133 -4.61 -13.09 -8.73
N ARG A 134 -4.93 -11.83 -9.06
CA ARG A 134 -4.60 -11.22 -10.35
C ARG A 134 -3.23 -10.54 -10.31
N GLY A 135 -2.66 -10.26 -11.48
CA GLY A 135 -1.57 -9.29 -11.59
C GLY A 135 -2.08 -7.85 -11.55
N HIS A 136 -1.17 -6.89 -11.74
CA HIS A 136 -1.49 -5.47 -11.86
C HIS A 136 -1.73 -5.10 -13.33
N PHE A 137 -2.97 -5.16 -13.77
CA PHE A 137 -3.34 -4.89 -15.17
C PHE A 137 -3.66 -3.42 -15.44
N GLU A 138 -3.75 -2.61 -14.38
CA GLU A 138 -4.17 -1.21 -14.45
C GLU A 138 -3.16 -0.38 -15.23
N LYS A 139 -3.65 0.46 -16.15
CA LYS A 139 -2.82 1.33 -16.99
C LYS A 139 -3.44 2.71 -17.07
N MET A 140 -2.58 3.72 -17.02
CA MET A 140 -2.99 5.11 -17.24
C MET A 140 -3.38 5.32 -18.71
N PRO A 141 -4.46 6.09 -19.00
CA PRO A 141 -5.41 6.66 -18.03
C PRO A 141 -6.33 5.59 -17.42
N TYR A 142 -6.57 5.68 -16.11
CA TYR A 142 -7.45 4.77 -15.38
C TYR A 142 -8.92 5.00 -15.71
N ASP A 143 -9.67 3.93 -15.92
CA ASP A 143 -11.12 3.99 -15.83
C ASP A 143 -11.61 3.90 -14.37
N ARG A 144 -12.94 3.91 -14.18
CA ARG A 144 -13.56 3.83 -12.85
C ARG A 144 -13.29 2.51 -12.11
N SER A 145 -12.99 1.43 -12.82
CA SER A 145 -12.65 0.14 -12.23
C SER A 145 -11.17 0.09 -11.85
N MET A 146 -10.30 0.57 -12.74
CA MET A 146 -8.85 0.62 -12.54
C MET A 146 -8.46 1.53 -11.36
N VAL A 147 -9.13 2.67 -11.20
CA VAL A 147 -8.85 3.57 -10.06
C VAL A 147 -9.14 2.91 -8.70
N ARG A 148 -9.96 1.87 -8.67
CA ARG A 148 -10.26 1.07 -7.47
C ARG A 148 -9.32 -0.13 -7.34
N SER A 149 -9.18 -0.91 -8.41
CA SER A 149 -8.38 -2.14 -8.41
C SER A 149 -6.88 -1.92 -8.19
N ILE A 150 -6.36 -0.74 -8.54
CA ILE A 150 -4.93 -0.38 -8.39
C ILE A 150 -4.43 -0.45 -6.94
N TYR A 151 -5.26 -0.14 -5.94
CA TYR A 151 -4.89 -0.19 -4.52
C TYR A 151 -5.35 -1.48 -3.83
N HIS A 152 -5.93 -2.45 -4.54
CA HIS A 152 -6.27 -3.73 -3.91
C HIS A 152 -4.98 -4.55 -3.66
N ILE A 153 -4.87 -5.19 -2.49
CA ILE A 153 -3.73 -6.05 -2.16
C ILE A 153 -3.68 -7.23 -3.13
N ARG A 154 -2.49 -7.55 -3.66
CA ARG A 154 -2.24 -8.74 -4.51
C ARG A 154 -1.55 -9.87 -3.74
N GLU A 155 -1.80 -11.10 -4.14
CA GLU A 155 -1.11 -12.30 -3.62
C GLU A 155 0.40 -12.18 -3.81
N TYR A 156 0.84 -11.57 -4.92
CA TYR A 156 2.24 -11.28 -5.21
C TYR A 156 2.94 -10.55 -4.05
N ALA A 157 2.31 -9.51 -3.51
CA ALA A 157 2.85 -8.71 -2.42
C ALA A 157 2.92 -9.50 -1.10
N VAL A 158 1.85 -10.25 -0.81
CA VAL A 158 1.73 -11.07 0.40
C VAL A 158 2.78 -12.17 0.42
N ARG A 159 3.03 -12.85 -0.70
CA ARG A 159 4.07 -13.88 -0.82
C ARG A 159 5.47 -13.32 -0.65
N LYS A 160 5.74 -12.12 -1.16
CA LYS A 160 7.01 -11.44 -0.89
C LYS A 160 7.19 -11.17 0.60
N LEU A 161 6.17 -10.60 1.24
CA LEU A 161 6.22 -10.26 2.67
C LEU A 161 6.38 -11.49 3.56
N SER A 162 5.75 -12.63 3.23
CA SER A 162 5.88 -13.87 4.02
C SER A 162 7.29 -14.47 4.02
N LEU A 163 8.17 -14.04 3.11
CA LEU A 163 9.56 -14.50 3.03
C LEU A 163 10.52 -13.70 3.92
N LEU A 164 10.05 -12.63 4.56
CA LEU A 164 10.85 -11.88 5.54
C LEU A 164 11.25 -12.79 6.71
N SER A 165 12.50 -12.64 7.19
CA SER A 165 13.02 -13.41 8.31
C SER A 165 12.36 -13.06 9.66
N SER A 166 12.44 -13.98 10.62
CA SER A 166 11.59 -14.08 11.83
C SER A 166 11.79 -13.05 12.94
N ARG A 167 12.32 -11.85 12.67
CA ARG A 167 12.46 -10.78 13.67
C ARG A 167 12.00 -9.42 13.16
N LEU A 168 10.70 -9.27 12.95
CA LEU A 168 10.08 -8.00 12.57
C LEU A 168 9.59 -7.25 13.82
N GLN A 169 9.96 -5.97 13.97
CA GLN A 169 9.48 -5.17 15.09
C GLN A 169 8.13 -4.55 14.77
N VAL A 170 7.98 -3.99 13.56
CA VAL A 170 6.78 -3.28 13.15
C VAL A 170 6.27 -3.80 11.82
N PHE A 171 4.98 -4.11 11.77
CA PHE A 171 4.24 -4.29 10.53
C PHE A 171 3.13 -3.23 10.42
N MET A 172 2.98 -2.64 9.24
CA MET A 172 1.94 -1.65 8.93
C MET A 172 0.99 -2.18 7.85
N SER A 173 -0.31 -2.04 8.04
CA SER A 173 -1.31 -2.28 7.00
C SER A 173 -2.42 -1.26 7.08
N HIS A 174 -3.02 -0.86 5.96
CA HIS A 174 -4.17 0.05 6.03
C HIS A 174 -5.39 -0.68 6.57
N ASP A 175 -5.78 -1.76 5.90
CA ASP A 175 -6.83 -2.67 6.32
C ASP A 175 -6.41 -3.49 7.54
N TRP A 176 -7.39 -3.98 8.31
CA TRP A 176 -7.15 -4.79 9.49
C TRP A 176 -6.93 -6.25 9.10
N PRO A 177 -6.10 -7.03 9.82
CA PRO A 177 -6.14 -8.47 9.74
C PRO A 177 -7.55 -8.98 10.04
N GLN A 178 -8.07 -9.89 9.21
CA GLN A 178 -9.38 -10.49 9.45
C GLN A 178 -9.44 -11.11 10.86
N SER A 179 -10.59 -10.98 11.52
CA SER A 179 -10.82 -11.52 12.88
C SER A 179 -9.90 -10.97 13.98
N ILE A 180 -9.16 -9.88 13.75
CA ILE A 180 -8.35 -9.26 14.81
C ILE A 180 -9.21 -8.78 15.99
N THR A 181 -10.49 -8.54 15.75
CA THR A 181 -11.48 -8.17 16.78
C THR A 181 -11.64 -9.22 17.88
N ASP A 182 -11.33 -10.49 17.60
CA ASP A 182 -11.42 -11.60 18.56
C ASP A 182 -10.31 -11.54 19.62
N TYR A 183 -9.31 -10.69 19.40
CA TYR A 183 -8.14 -10.51 20.27
C TYR A 183 -8.22 -9.22 21.11
N GLY A 184 -9.34 -8.50 21.05
CA GLY A 184 -9.53 -7.22 21.75
C GLY A 184 -10.93 -7.08 22.36
N ASP A 185 -11.30 -5.84 22.74
CA ASP A 185 -12.60 -5.55 23.36
C ASP A 185 -13.69 -5.35 22.29
N LEU A 186 -14.16 -6.47 21.73
CA LEU A 186 -15.25 -6.49 20.75
C LEU A 186 -16.55 -5.82 21.26
N PRO A 187 -17.00 -6.05 22.51
CA PRO A 187 -18.16 -5.34 23.05
C PRO A 187 -18.02 -3.81 22.99
N LYS A 188 -16.86 -3.27 23.39
CA LYS A 188 -16.60 -1.83 23.33
C LYS A 188 -16.57 -1.29 21.90
N LEU A 189 -15.96 -2.03 20.97
CA LEU A 189 -16.00 -1.67 19.54
C LEU A 189 -17.44 -1.57 19.02
N LEU A 190 -18.25 -2.59 19.30
CA LEU A 190 -19.64 -2.66 18.84
C LEU A 190 -20.59 -1.69 19.55
N GLN A 191 -20.19 -1.07 20.68
CA GLN A 191 -20.95 0.03 21.28
C GLN A 191 -20.91 1.30 20.44
N HIS A 192 -19.77 1.58 19.80
CA HIS A 192 -19.57 2.79 19.02
C HIS A 192 -19.72 2.57 17.50
N LYS A 193 -19.45 1.36 17.02
CA LYS A 193 -19.49 0.97 15.60
C LYS A 193 -20.42 -0.23 15.41
N THR A 194 -21.70 -0.04 15.70
CA THR A 194 -22.72 -1.11 15.68
C THR A 194 -22.88 -1.76 14.31
N PHE A 195 -22.66 -1.02 13.22
CA PHE A 195 -22.78 -1.50 11.85
C PHE A 195 -21.74 -2.57 11.48
N LEU A 196 -20.58 -2.59 12.14
CA LEU A 196 -19.54 -3.61 11.92
C LEU A 196 -19.96 -5.01 12.41
N ARG A 197 -21.04 -5.11 13.19
CA ARG A 197 -21.50 -6.38 13.77
C ARG A 197 -21.74 -7.45 12.70
N SER A 198 -22.40 -7.08 11.60
CA SER A 198 -22.72 -8.03 10.53
C SER A 198 -21.45 -8.58 9.91
N ASP A 199 -20.54 -7.68 9.52
CA ASP A 199 -19.31 -8.03 8.82
C ASP A 199 -18.34 -8.81 9.71
N ILE A 200 -18.29 -8.52 11.01
CA ILE A 200 -17.52 -9.30 11.97
C ILE A 200 -18.10 -10.71 12.10
N MET A 201 -19.42 -10.83 12.25
CA MET A 201 -20.09 -12.14 12.42
C MET A 201 -20.04 -13.01 11.16
N SER A 202 -20.05 -12.41 9.97
CA SER A 202 -19.90 -13.11 8.69
C SER A 202 -18.43 -13.37 8.33
N GLY A 203 -17.48 -12.88 9.11
CA GLY A 203 -16.05 -12.96 8.81
C GLY A 203 -15.64 -12.11 7.61
N GLN A 204 -16.42 -11.11 7.21
CA GLN A 204 -16.10 -10.23 6.08
C GLN A 204 -15.27 -9.01 6.48
N LEU A 205 -15.19 -8.67 7.77
CA LEU A 205 -14.38 -7.55 8.23
C LEU A 205 -12.88 -7.88 8.19
N GLY A 206 -12.13 -7.04 7.49
CA GLY A 206 -10.68 -7.11 7.39
C GLY A 206 -10.19 -8.06 6.30
N SER A 207 -8.87 -8.25 6.29
CA SER A 207 -8.14 -8.91 5.22
C SER A 207 -7.65 -10.30 5.65
N PRO A 208 -8.15 -11.39 5.04
CA PRO A 208 -7.64 -12.74 5.24
C PRO A 208 -6.13 -12.89 4.99
N PRO A 209 -5.54 -12.36 3.90
CA PRO A 209 -4.09 -12.50 3.69
C PRO A 209 -3.25 -11.76 4.73
N LEU A 210 -3.75 -10.65 5.30
CA LEU A 210 -3.06 -9.96 6.39
C LEU A 210 -3.09 -10.76 7.69
N LEU A 211 -4.16 -11.52 7.98
CA LEU A 211 -4.18 -12.46 9.10
C LEU A 211 -3.12 -13.57 8.92
N ASN A 212 -2.94 -14.06 7.69
CA ASN A 212 -1.89 -15.04 7.39
C ASN A 212 -0.49 -14.45 7.62
N LEU A 213 -0.24 -13.20 7.19
CA LEU A 213 1.01 -12.51 7.47
C LEU A 213 1.24 -12.28 8.95
N LEU A 214 0.21 -11.87 9.70
CA LEU A 214 0.27 -11.67 11.15
C LEU A 214 0.73 -12.96 11.87
N ARG A 215 0.19 -14.11 11.48
CA ARG A 215 0.56 -15.43 12.04
C ARG A 215 1.95 -15.89 11.61
N THR A 216 2.36 -15.55 10.39
CA THR A 216 3.65 -15.97 9.81
C THR A 216 4.80 -15.13 10.33
N LEU A 217 4.66 -13.80 10.33
CA LEU A 217 5.72 -12.85 10.65
C LEU A 217 5.81 -12.52 12.14
N GLN A 218 4.69 -12.66 12.86
CA GLN A 218 4.60 -12.45 14.32
C GLN A 218 5.32 -11.18 14.81
N PRO A 219 5.03 -10.00 14.23
CA PRO A 219 5.75 -8.78 14.59
C PRO A 219 5.48 -8.37 16.04
N GLU A 220 6.39 -7.61 16.67
CA GLU A 220 6.15 -7.08 18.02
C GLU A 220 4.95 -6.11 18.04
N TRP A 221 4.80 -5.32 16.96
CA TRP A 221 3.72 -4.38 16.73
C TRP A 221 3.08 -4.55 15.35
N TRP A 222 1.76 -4.48 15.33
CA TRP A 222 0.97 -4.35 14.10
C TRP A 222 0.13 -3.08 14.17
N PHE A 223 0.32 -2.17 13.22
CA PHE A 223 -0.42 -0.91 13.15
C PHE A 223 -1.37 -0.89 11.95
N SER A 224 -2.62 -0.48 12.20
CA SER A 224 -3.66 -0.37 11.16
C SER A 224 -4.53 0.88 11.22
N ALA A 225 -5.35 1.10 10.19
CA ALA A 225 -6.23 2.26 10.07
C ALA A 225 -7.57 1.88 9.43
N HIS A 226 -8.04 2.61 8.41
CA HIS A 226 -9.22 2.35 7.57
C HIS A 226 -10.59 2.49 8.27
N LEU A 227 -10.85 1.77 9.37
CA LEU A 227 -12.17 1.71 10.00
C LEU A 227 -12.54 2.94 10.86
N HIS A 228 -11.67 3.95 10.88
CA HIS A 228 -11.85 5.22 11.60
C HIS A 228 -12.31 5.02 13.05
N THR A 229 -11.57 4.17 13.77
CA THR A 229 -11.81 3.90 15.18
C THR A 229 -10.53 3.43 15.84
N ARG A 230 -10.31 3.84 17.08
CA ARG A 230 -9.28 3.23 17.90
C ARG A 230 -9.67 1.80 18.25
N PHE A 231 -8.75 0.87 18.09
CA PHE A 231 -8.89 -0.50 18.58
C PHE A 231 -7.55 -1.06 18.99
N GLU A 232 -7.53 -1.75 20.13
CA GLU A 232 -6.36 -2.40 20.68
C GLU A 232 -6.67 -3.89 20.78
N ALA A 233 -5.72 -4.70 20.36
CA ALA A 233 -5.82 -6.15 20.46
C ALA A 233 -4.48 -6.75 20.87
N CYS A 234 -4.52 -7.90 21.53
CA CYS A 234 -3.33 -8.62 21.90
C CYS A 234 -3.37 -10.03 21.31
N VAL A 235 -2.41 -10.32 20.43
CA VAL A 235 -2.30 -11.62 19.77
C VAL A 235 -1.21 -12.42 20.45
N ILE A 236 -1.55 -13.66 20.83
CA ILE A 236 -0.64 -14.65 21.39
C ILE A 236 -0.37 -15.69 20.30
N HIS A 237 0.88 -15.82 19.90
CA HIS A 237 1.37 -16.84 18.98
C HIS A 237 1.88 -18.05 19.78
N GLY A 238 1.59 -19.27 19.34
CA GLY A 238 2.20 -20.49 19.91
C GLY A 238 1.32 -21.42 20.74
N GLU A 239 0.01 -21.17 20.90
CA GLU A 239 -0.92 -22.23 21.32
C GLU A 239 -1.67 -22.80 20.11
N PRO A 240 -1.60 -24.12 19.86
CA PRO A 240 -2.52 -24.75 18.93
C PRO A 240 -3.91 -24.64 19.54
N THR A 241 -4.77 -23.83 18.93
CA THR A 241 -6.20 -23.82 19.25
C THR A 241 -6.73 -25.23 19.01
N PRO A 242 -7.28 -25.94 20.01
CA PRO A 242 -8.01 -27.17 19.75
C PRO A 242 -9.26 -26.79 18.95
N GLY A 243 -9.27 -27.06 17.64
CA GLY A 243 -10.42 -26.82 16.77
C GLY A 243 -10.16 -26.13 15.43
N ALA A 244 -8.91 -25.77 15.09
CA ALA A 244 -8.58 -25.28 13.75
C ALA A 244 -8.06 -26.42 12.86
N GLU A 245 -8.91 -27.38 12.56
CA GLU A 245 -8.71 -28.20 11.35
C GLU A 245 -9.04 -27.32 10.14
N VAL A 246 -8.01 -27.02 9.35
CA VAL A 246 -8.16 -26.45 8.02
C VAL A 246 -8.82 -27.50 7.14
N PRO A 247 -9.95 -27.24 6.47
CA PRO A 247 -10.48 -28.18 5.49
C PRO A 247 -9.51 -28.21 4.30
N VAL A 248 -8.74 -29.29 4.20
CA VAL A 248 -8.02 -29.64 2.98
C VAL A 248 -9.04 -30.28 2.04
N PRO A 249 -9.28 -29.75 0.83
CA PRO A 249 -10.17 -30.40 -0.11
C PRO A 249 -9.43 -31.59 -0.75
N GLY A 250 -9.76 -32.81 -0.32
CA GLY A 250 -9.39 -34.01 -1.06
C GLY A 250 -9.26 -35.28 -0.21
N ALA A 251 -10.09 -36.27 -0.57
CA ALA A 251 -10.11 -37.68 -0.13
C ALA A 251 -11.11 -38.02 0.98
N ALA A 252 -12.41 -38.00 0.64
CA ALA A 252 -13.40 -38.77 1.38
C ALA A 252 -13.29 -40.25 0.97
N GLU A 253 -12.95 -41.10 1.95
CA GLU A 253 -13.15 -42.54 1.88
C GLU A 253 -14.66 -42.82 1.81
N VAL A 254 -15.09 -43.53 0.77
CA VAL A 254 -16.48 -43.93 0.57
C VAL A 254 -16.75 -45.18 1.40
N GLU A 255 -17.42 -45.01 2.54
CA GLU A 255 -18.20 -46.11 3.14
C GLU A 255 -19.34 -46.47 2.18
N ARG A 256 -19.37 -47.72 1.73
CA ARG A 256 -20.33 -48.25 0.76
C ARG A 256 -21.71 -48.43 1.40
N ASP A 257 -22.71 -47.81 0.78
CA ASP A 257 -24.14 -48.12 1.01
C ASP A 257 -24.47 -49.51 0.41
N PRO A 258 -25.11 -50.46 1.14
CA PRO A 258 -25.35 -51.82 0.66
C PRO A 258 -26.44 -52.01 -0.41
N ASN A 259 -27.05 -50.95 -0.96
CA ASN A 259 -28.25 -51.08 -1.79
C ASN A 259 -28.18 -50.40 -3.17
N GLU A 260 -27.06 -50.49 -3.89
CA GLU A 260 -27.00 -50.06 -5.30
C GLU A 260 -26.75 -51.22 -6.28
N ILE A 261 -27.63 -51.31 -7.28
CA ILE A 261 -27.74 -52.36 -8.28
C ILE A 261 -26.78 -52.06 -9.44
N VAL A 262 -25.96 -53.04 -9.80
CA VAL A 262 -25.00 -53.00 -10.91
C VAL A 262 -25.71 -53.21 -12.24
N ILE A 263 -25.50 -52.31 -13.21
CA ILE A 263 -25.69 -52.59 -14.64
C ILE A 263 -24.45 -52.06 -15.37
N ASP A 264 -23.59 -53.00 -15.77
CA ASP A 264 -22.57 -52.85 -16.83
C ASP A 264 -23.28 -52.79 -18.19
N ASP A 265 -22.76 -52.00 -19.14
CA ASP A 265 -22.70 -52.35 -20.57
C ASP A 265 -21.91 -51.30 -21.39
N GLU A 266 -20.69 -51.71 -21.75
CA GLU A 266 -19.92 -51.60 -23.01
C GLU A 266 -20.08 -50.43 -24.03
N ASP A 267 -18.90 -49.88 -24.37
CA ASP A 267 -18.38 -49.30 -25.64
C ASP A 267 -19.30 -49.00 -26.84
N VAL A 268 -19.26 -47.74 -27.34
CA VAL A 268 -19.23 -47.42 -28.79
C VAL A 268 -18.45 -46.12 -29.09
N ASN A 269 -17.67 -46.14 -30.18
CA ASN A 269 -16.64 -45.21 -30.63
C ASN A 269 -17.10 -44.25 -31.78
N VAL A 270 -16.48 -43.04 -31.85
CA VAL A 270 -16.29 -41.99 -32.93
C VAL A 270 -17.47 -41.39 -33.74
N PRO A 271 -17.31 -40.25 -34.50
CA PRO A 271 -16.34 -39.11 -34.46
C PRO A 271 -16.96 -37.69 -34.67
N GLU A 272 -16.14 -36.63 -34.60
CA GLU A 272 -16.41 -35.22 -35.02
C GLU A 272 -16.69 -35.03 -36.52
N PRO A 273 -17.26 -33.87 -36.91
CA PRO A 273 -16.64 -33.10 -38.01
C PRO A 273 -16.58 -31.56 -37.84
N VAL A 274 -15.79 -31.00 -38.75
CA VAL A 274 -15.22 -29.65 -38.89
C VAL A 274 -16.15 -28.60 -39.54
N ALA A 275 -15.89 -27.33 -39.17
CA ALA A 275 -15.92 -26.08 -39.96
C ALA A 275 -17.23 -25.52 -40.58
N ALA A 276 -17.58 -24.29 -40.18
CA ALA A 276 -18.00 -23.21 -41.08
C ALA A 276 -17.79 -21.83 -40.42
N ARG A 277 -17.28 -20.87 -41.21
CA ARG A 277 -17.07 -19.44 -40.89
C ARG A 277 -18.35 -18.63 -41.21
N ASP A 278 -18.63 -17.63 -40.36
CA ASP A 278 -19.14 -16.23 -40.55
C ASP A 278 -20.27 -15.95 -41.59
N PRO A 279 -21.17 -14.93 -41.48
CA PRO A 279 -21.07 -13.67 -40.70
C PRO A 279 -22.39 -13.11 -40.08
N ASN A 280 -22.29 -12.19 -39.12
CA ASN A 280 -23.20 -11.02 -39.02
C ASN A 280 -22.68 -10.00 -38.00
N GLU A 281 -22.04 -8.99 -38.57
CA GLU A 281 -21.73 -7.67 -38.01
C GLU A 281 -22.99 -6.80 -38.16
N ILE A 282 -23.47 -6.17 -37.08
CA ILE A 282 -24.41 -5.05 -37.18
C ILE A 282 -23.93 -3.93 -36.25
N VAL A 283 -23.55 -2.83 -36.90
CA VAL A 283 -23.39 -1.47 -36.40
C VAL A 283 -24.76 -0.81 -36.41
N ILE A 284 -25.22 -0.16 -35.32
CA ILE A 284 -26.16 0.98 -35.38
C ILE A 284 -25.83 1.97 -34.25
N ASP A 285 -25.55 3.21 -34.67
CA ASP A 285 -25.40 4.46 -33.92
C ASP A 285 -26.74 5.01 -33.38
N ASP A 286 -26.62 5.77 -32.28
CA ASP A 286 -27.37 6.96 -31.84
C ASP A 286 -28.88 7.10 -32.09
N GLU A 287 -29.64 7.35 -31.00
CA GLU A 287 -30.51 8.55 -30.87
C GLU A 287 -31.04 8.75 -29.43
N GLU A 288 -30.94 9.99 -28.94
CA GLU A 288 -31.55 10.50 -27.70
C GLU A 288 -33.07 10.60 -27.81
N VAL A 289 -33.81 10.18 -26.76
CA VAL A 289 -35.14 10.74 -26.44
C VAL A 289 -35.35 10.79 -24.92
N GLU A 290 -35.51 12.00 -24.38
CA GLU A 290 -36.04 12.26 -23.02
C GLU A 290 -37.51 11.84 -22.92
N ILE A 291 -37.87 11.02 -21.92
CA ILE A 291 -39.23 10.99 -21.35
C ILE A 291 -39.14 10.66 -19.84
N ALA A 292 -39.54 11.61 -18.99
CA ALA A 292 -39.85 11.37 -17.57
C ALA A 292 -41.23 10.69 -17.42
N PRO A 293 -41.45 9.89 -16.36
CA PRO A 293 -42.49 10.33 -15.41
C PRO A 293 -42.31 9.96 -13.92
N ALA A 294 -42.81 10.90 -13.10
CA ALA A 294 -43.62 10.77 -11.89
C ALA A 294 -43.15 9.98 -10.64
N ALA A 295 -43.17 10.73 -9.53
CA ALA A 295 -42.84 10.36 -8.16
C ALA A 295 -43.95 9.59 -7.40
N ALA A 296 -43.54 8.75 -6.44
CA ALA A 296 -44.30 8.33 -5.25
C ALA A 296 -43.34 7.70 -4.19
N PRO A 297 -43.72 7.53 -2.91
CA PRO A 297 -43.30 8.33 -1.76
C PRO A 297 -42.19 7.71 -0.88
N GLU A 298 -41.49 8.58 -0.13
CA GLU A 298 -40.45 8.22 0.86
C GLU A 298 -40.99 7.54 2.14
N PRO A 299 -40.26 6.56 2.72
CA PRO A 299 -40.40 6.14 4.12
C PRO A 299 -39.41 6.89 5.04
N PRO A 300 -39.63 6.90 6.38
CA PRO A 300 -39.16 7.97 7.24
C PRO A 300 -37.67 7.88 7.62
N SER A 301 -37.00 9.04 7.52
CA SER A 301 -35.92 9.58 8.37
C SER A 301 -35.21 8.56 9.29
N ARG A 302 -34.06 8.03 8.84
CA ARG A 302 -33.02 7.50 9.73
C ARG A 302 -32.22 8.66 10.34
N ALA A 303 -31.90 8.51 11.62
CA ALA A 303 -31.10 9.41 12.46
C ALA A 303 -29.78 9.84 11.79
N PRO A 304 -29.19 11.00 12.16
CA PRO A 304 -28.12 11.63 11.38
C PRO A 304 -26.88 10.74 11.35
N ILE A 305 -26.62 10.18 10.17
CA ILE A 305 -25.35 9.55 9.81
C ILE A 305 -24.35 10.69 9.59
N ASN A 306 -23.17 10.54 10.17
CA ASN A 306 -22.08 11.49 9.99
C ASN A 306 -21.69 11.50 8.51
N PRO A 307 -21.77 12.63 7.78
CA PRO A 307 -21.54 12.69 6.33
C PRO A 307 -20.09 12.37 5.91
N ASP A 308 -19.20 12.19 6.88
CA ASP A 308 -17.77 11.91 6.68
C ASP A 308 -17.38 10.43 6.84
N GLU A 309 -18.34 9.51 6.97
CA GLU A 309 -18.11 8.07 7.09
C GLU A 309 -18.52 7.35 5.80
N ILE A 310 -17.52 7.03 4.97
CA ILE A 310 -17.71 6.12 3.82
C ILE A 310 -17.93 4.74 4.41
N THR A 311 -19.14 4.23 4.23
CA THR A 311 -19.53 2.90 4.66
C THR A 311 -18.97 1.85 3.69
N LEU A 312 -18.77 0.61 4.13
CA LEU A 312 -18.40 -0.50 3.24
C LEU A 312 -19.40 -0.67 2.07
N SER A 313 -20.64 -0.23 2.25
CA SER A 313 -21.68 -0.16 1.21
C SER A 313 -21.43 0.93 0.16
N ASP A 314 -20.74 2.04 0.47
CA ASP A 314 -20.40 3.08 -0.51
C ASP A 314 -19.28 2.60 -1.48
N LEU A 315 -18.70 1.43 -1.24
CA LEU A 315 -17.78 0.75 -2.15
C LEU A 315 -18.49 -0.18 -3.16
N GLU A 316 -19.80 -0.37 -3.02
CA GLU A 316 -20.62 -1.26 -3.85
C GLU A 316 -21.84 -0.51 -4.38
N ASP A 317 -21.65 0.32 -5.41
CA ASP A 317 -22.76 0.79 -6.24
C ASP A 317 -22.58 0.40 -7.72
N GLU A 318 -23.66 -0.19 -8.23
CA GLU A 318 -24.03 -0.60 -9.60
C GLU A 318 -23.49 -1.93 -10.16
N VAL A 319 -24.04 -3.04 -9.66
CA VAL A 319 -24.30 -4.23 -10.51
C VAL A 319 -25.80 -4.51 -10.46
N ALA A 320 -26.44 -4.56 -11.64
CA ALA A 320 -27.87 -4.84 -11.78
C ALA A 320 -28.23 -6.17 -11.07
N PRO A 321 -29.37 -6.25 -10.35
CA PRO A 321 -29.77 -7.47 -9.69
C PRO A 321 -30.08 -8.57 -10.73
N PRO A 322 -29.56 -9.81 -10.57
CA PRO A 322 -29.93 -10.92 -11.45
C PRO A 322 -31.41 -11.28 -11.30
N PRO A 323 -32.03 -11.90 -12.32
CA PRO A 323 -33.45 -12.26 -12.27
C PRO A 323 -33.73 -13.25 -11.12
N PRO A 324 -34.92 -13.18 -10.50
CA PRO A 324 -35.25 -14.00 -9.35
C PRO A 324 -35.27 -15.50 -9.71
N PRO A 325 -34.69 -16.38 -8.86
CA PRO A 325 -34.76 -17.81 -9.08
C PRO A 325 -36.19 -18.35 -8.86
N PRO A 326 -36.57 -19.46 -9.54
CA PRO A 326 -37.88 -20.07 -9.36
C PRO A 326 -38.09 -20.55 -7.92
N ARG A 327 -39.33 -20.39 -7.43
CA ARG A 327 -39.78 -20.78 -6.09
C ARG A 327 -39.38 -22.23 -5.75
N ALA A 328 -38.51 -22.40 -4.77
CA ALA A 328 -38.24 -23.68 -4.14
C ALA A 328 -39.30 -24.03 -3.08
N ALA A 329 -39.62 -25.32 -2.98
CA ALA A 329 -40.58 -25.91 -2.06
C ALA A 329 -40.21 -25.70 -0.56
N PRO A 330 -41.17 -25.84 0.38
CA PRO A 330 -40.95 -25.48 1.78
C PRO A 330 -39.91 -26.40 2.44
N GLN A 331 -38.79 -25.82 2.89
CA GLN A 331 -37.78 -26.49 3.70
C GLN A 331 -38.20 -26.52 5.17
N ALA A 332 -37.82 -27.61 5.85
CA ALA A 332 -38.08 -27.91 7.25
C ALA A 332 -37.45 -26.89 8.22
N PRO A 333 -37.91 -26.78 9.48
CA PRO A 333 -37.49 -25.72 10.39
C PRO A 333 -36.00 -25.82 10.77
N PRO A 334 -35.30 -24.69 10.94
CA PRO A 334 -33.88 -24.67 11.26
C PRO A 334 -33.63 -25.27 12.65
N GLN A 335 -32.77 -26.29 12.69
CA GLN A 335 -32.23 -26.81 13.94
C GLN A 335 -31.37 -25.73 14.60
N GLN A 336 -31.71 -25.39 15.83
CA GLN A 336 -30.96 -24.50 16.70
C GLN A 336 -29.59 -25.11 17.03
N GLN A 337 -28.57 -24.78 16.24
CA GLN A 337 -27.19 -24.93 16.72
C GLN A 337 -26.90 -23.79 17.69
N GLN A 338 -26.73 -24.17 18.96
CA GLN A 338 -26.46 -23.29 20.07
C GLN A 338 -25.25 -22.38 19.79
N GLN A 339 -25.48 -21.08 19.94
CA GLN A 339 -24.49 -20.02 19.98
C GLN A 339 -23.44 -20.32 21.07
N GLN A 340 -22.32 -20.90 20.67
CA GLN A 340 -21.10 -20.91 21.49
C GLN A 340 -20.49 -19.52 21.39
N ARG A 341 -20.71 -18.72 22.43
CA ARG A 341 -20.09 -17.41 22.65
C ARG A 341 -18.58 -17.58 22.80
N TRP A 342 -17.83 -17.36 21.72
CA TRP A 342 -16.36 -17.30 21.75
C TRP A 342 -15.92 -15.99 22.42
N THR A 343 -15.90 -15.95 23.76
CA THR A 343 -15.09 -14.95 24.47
C THR A 343 -13.77 -15.61 24.82
N ARG A 344 -12.75 -15.40 23.98
CA ARG A 344 -11.37 -15.64 24.40
C ARG A 344 -11.07 -14.70 25.57
N PRO A 345 -10.47 -15.17 26.68
CA PRO A 345 -10.05 -14.28 27.75
C PRO A 345 -9.05 -13.25 27.19
N VAL A 346 -9.23 -11.98 27.56
CA VAL A 346 -8.25 -10.92 27.26
C VAL A 346 -6.92 -11.33 27.90
N ALA A 347 -5.86 -11.39 27.09
CA ALA A 347 -4.53 -11.80 27.52
C ALA A 347 -4.04 -10.96 28.71
N GLY A 348 -3.38 -11.60 29.68
CA GLY A 348 -2.74 -10.89 30.79
C GLY A 348 -1.47 -10.15 30.35
N PRO A 349 -1.04 -9.11 31.10
CA PRO A 349 0.21 -8.41 30.82
C PRO A 349 1.39 -9.38 30.83
N GLY A 350 2.12 -9.48 29.71
CA GLY A 350 3.29 -10.35 29.54
C GLY A 350 3.06 -11.61 28.69
N GLN A 351 1.83 -11.90 28.24
CA GLN A 351 1.53 -12.99 27.31
C GLN A 351 1.44 -12.54 25.84
N CYS A 352 1.39 -11.23 25.61
CA CYS A 352 1.25 -10.66 24.28
C CYS A 352 2.52 -10.84 23.44
N THR A 353 2.41 -11.53 22.31
CA THR A 353 3.51 -11.66 21.35
C THR A 353 3.43 -10.61 20.25
N THR A 354 2.23 -10.18 19.86
CA THR A 354 2.01 -9.04 18.96
C THR A 354 0.99 -8.08 19.55
N ASN A 355 1.38 -6.82 19.70
CA ASN A 355 0.49 -5.73 20.08
C ASN A 355 -0.14 -5.15 18.80
N PHE A 356 -1.46 -5.22 18.69
CA PHE A 356 -2.21 -4.61 17.60
C PHE A 356 -2.79 -3.27 18.04
N LEU A 357 -2.60 -2.25 17.22
CA LEU A 357 -3.19 -0.94 17.41
C LEU A 357 -3.72 -0.40 16.08
N ALA A 358 -5.02 -0.13 16.04
CA ALA A 358 -5.64 0.66 14.99
C ALA A 358 -6.05 2.03 15.51
N LEU A 359 -5.93 3.05 14.66
CA LEU A 359 -6.23 4.44 15.00
C LEU A 359 -7.30 5.04 14.08
N ASP A 360 -7.91 6.12 14.55
CA ASP A 360 -8.92 6.88 13.81
C ASP A 360 -8.28 7.73 12.71
N LYS A 361 -9.09 8.37 11.86
CA LYS A 361 -8.62 9.42 10.95
C LYS A 361 -8.32 10.72 11.68
N CYS A 362 -7.39 11.50 11.11
CA CYS A 362 -7.10 12.84 11.58
C CYS A 362 -8.38 13.69 11.72
N GLY A 363 -8.58 14.30 12.88
CA GLY A 363 -9.72 15.17 13.11
C GLY A 363 -9.98 15.52 14.58
N PRO A 364 -10.81 16.55 14.82
CA PRO A 364 -11.09 17.03 16.17
C PRO A 364 -11.76 15.94 17.02
N LYS A 365 -11.29 15.78 18.27
CA LYS A 365 -11.79 14.82 19.27
C LYS A 365 -11.66 13.34 18.88
N ARG A 366 -10.88 13.02 17.84
CA ARG A 366 -10.57 11.65 17.42
C ARG A 366 -9.24 11.18 18.01
N GLN A 367 -9.08 9.86 18.13
CA GLN A 367 -7.86 9.23 18.61
C GLN A 367 -7.05 8.70 17.42
N TYR A 368 -6.43 9.62 16.67
CA TYR A 368 -5.75 9.32 15.42
C TYR A 368 -4.23 9.29 15.51
N LEU A 369 -3.66 9.69 16.65
CA LEU A 369 -2.21 9.78 16.86
C LEU A 369 -1.84 9.20 18.23
N GLU A 370 -0.84 8.32 18.26
CA GLU A 370 -0.28 7.74 19.48
C GLU A 370 1.25 7.71 19.41
N VAL A 371 1.93 7.97 20.53
CA VAL A 371 3.39 7.88 20.60
C VAL A 371 3.78 6.67 21.44
N VAL A 372 4.50 5.74 20.82
CA VAL A 372 4.99 4.50 21.44
C VAL A 372 6.51 4.51 21.57
N ASP A 373 7.02 3.76 22.55
CA ASP A 373 8.44 3.50 22.72
C ASP A 373 8.80 2.17 22.05
N ILE A 374 9.62 2.23 21.00
CA ILE A 374 10.15 1.03 20.35
C ILE A 374 11.64 0.90 20.68
N PRO A 375 12.09 -0.21 21.28
CA PRO A 375 13.48 -0.41 21.64
C PRO A 375 14.35 -0.55 20.39
N ILE A 376 15.51 0.11 20.39
CA ILE A 376 16.53 -0.09 19.35
C ILE A 376 17.35 -1.31 19.76
N THR A 377 17.49 -2.29 18.87
CA THR A 377 18.37 -3.43 19.07
C THR A 377 19.83 -2.96 19.04
N ALA A 378 20.57 -3.21 20.12
CA ALA A 378 21.93 -2.68 20.38
C ALA A 378 23.03 -3.14 19.40
N SER A 379 22.71 -3.89 18.34
CA SER A 379 23.69 -4.35 17.36
C SER A 379 24.13 -3.28 16.35
N ALA A 380 23.53 -2.08 16.37
CA ALA A 380 23.83 -1.00 15.42
C ALA A 380 24.71 0.14 15.98
N SER A 381 25.13 0.09 17.26
CA SER A 381 25.92 1.16 17.89
C SER A 381 27.38 0.74 18.14
N THR A 382 28.08 0.28 17.10
CA THR A 382 29.55 0.13 17.15
C THR A 382 30.23 0.77 15.93
N SER A 383 30.13 2.09 15.82
CA SER A 383 31.23 2.90 15.29
C SER A 383 31.12 4.33 15.82
N SER A 384 32.26 4.86 16.27
CA SER A 384 32.48 6.22 16.81
C SER A 384 32.07 6.51 18.27
N SER A 385 32.75 5.86 19.21
CA SER A 385 33.19 6.56 20.43
C SER A 385 34.57 6.06 20.85
N SER A 386 35.60 6.65 20.23
CA SER A 386 36.98 6.56 20.73
C SER A 386 37.10 7.37 22.02
N ASN A 387 37.03 6.66 23.15
CA ASN A 387 37.34 7.22 24.47
C ASN A 387 38.81 7.62 24.55
N SER A 388 39.08 8.91 24.75
CA SER A 388 40.28 9.39 25.44
C SER A 388 39.87 9.84 26.85
N PRO A 389 40.59 9.44 27.92
CA PRO A 389 40.23 9.83 29.27
C PRO A 389 40.89 11.17 29.60
N ASP A 390 40.16 12.28 29.56
CA ASP A 390 40.61 13.54 30.16
C ASP A 390 39.93 13.79 31.50
N LYS A 391 40.76 13.94 32.54
CA LYS A 391 40.35 14.24 33.92
C LYS A 391 40.28 15.76 34.07
N GLY A 392 39.07 16.32 34.09
CA GLY A 392 38.85 17.73 34.44
C GLY A 392 37.59 17.94 35.25
N LYS A 393 37.74 18.14 36.57
CA LYS A 393 36.66 18.58 37.47
C LYS A 393 36.21 20.00 37.09
N GLY A 394 34.92 20.18 36.77
CA GLY A 394 34.30 21.50 36.64
C GLY A 394 32.79 21.44 36.87
N LYS A 395 32.31 22.08 37.93
CA LYS A 395 30.87 22.30 38.18
C LYS A 395 30.32 23.24 37.10
N GLY A 396 29.33 22.79 36.33
CA GLY A 396 28.67 23.59 35.29
C GLY A 396 27.17 23.27 35.19
N LYS A 397 26.37 24.33 34.98
CA LYS A 397 24.91 24.37 34.84
C LYS A 397 24.33 23.23 33.99
N ALA A 398 23.12 22.80 34.33
CA ALA A 398 22.26 21.95 33.50
C ALA A 398 22.05 22.57 32.12
N SER A 399 22.90 22.19 31.17
CA SER A 399 22.69 22.39 29.74
C SER A 399 21.74 21.30 29.25
N SER A 400 20.81 21.69 28.39
CA SER A 400 19.93 20.82 27.61
C SER A 400 20.68 19.58 27.09
N PRO A 401 20.05 18.40 27.03
CA PRO A 401 20.67 17.25 26.39
C PRO A 401 21.07 17.61 24.95
N PRO A 402 22.24 17.15 24.46
CA PRO A 402 22.64 17.39 23.08
C PRO A 402 21.55 16.88 22.13
N PRO A 403 21.32 17.56 20.98
CA PRO A 403 20.36 17.09 20.00
C PRO A 403 20.74 15.68 19.56
N THR A 404 19.81 14.74 19.70
CA THR A 404 19.96 13.39 19.15
C THR A 404 20.17 13.49 17.64
N PRO A 405 21.09 12.71 17.05
CA PRO A 405 21.29 12.70 15.60
C PRO A 405 19.97 12.32 14.90
N PRO A 406 19.73 12.82 13.68
CA PRO A 406 18.54 12.45 12.92
C PRO A 406 18.51 10.92 12.70
N PRO A 407 17.32 10.29 12.67
CA PRO A 407 17.22 8.86 12.41
C PRO A 407 17.78 8.50 11.03
N ARG A 408 18.53 7.39 10.97
CA ARG A 408 19.05 6.83 9.73
C ARG A 408 18.04 5.85 9.13
N LEU A 409 17.70 6.03 7.86
CA LEU A 409 16.85 5.13 7.08
C LEU A 409 17.72 4.30 6.13
N THR A 410 17.73 2.99 6.32
CA THR A 410 18.48 2.04 5.48
C THR A 410 17.52 1.07 4.81
N PHE A 411 17.94 0.50 3.68
CA PHE A 411 17.22 -0.62 3.07
C PHE A 411 17.24 -1.83 4.01
N ASP A 412 16.22 -2.68 3.87
CA ASP A 412 16.26 -4.03 4.45
C ASP A 412 16.90 -4.99 3.43
N PRO A 413 17.99 -5.68 3.79
CA PRO A 413 18.73 -6.53 2.85
C PRO A 413 17.93 -7.76 2.41
N ASP A 414 17.05 -8.31 3.25
CA ASP A 414 16.16 -9.39 2.81
C ASP A 414 15.12 -8.86 1.83
N TRP A 415 14.60 -7.65 2.06
CA TRP A 415 13.63 -7.05 1.13
C TRP A 415 14.22 -6.74 -0.24
N LEU A 416 15.47 -6.28 -0.31
CA LEU A 416 16.19 -6.11 -1.57
C LEU A 416 16.31 -7.45 -2.32
N ALA A 417 16.71 -8.51 -1.60
CA ALA A 417 16.84 -9.86 -2.15
C ALA A 417 15.50 -10.44 -2.62
N ILE A 418 14.45 -10.32 -1.81
CA ILE A 418 13.07 -10.74 -2.15
C ILE A 418 12.59 -9.98 -3.38
N SER A 419 12.79 -8.66 -3.44
CA SER A 419 12.37 -7.84 -4.57
C SER A 419 13.06 -8.24 -5.87
N ARG A 420 14.36 -8.58 -5.83
CA ARG A 420 15.08 -9.13 -6.99
C ARG A 420 14.57 -10.52 -7.38
N ALA A 421 14.49 -11.44 -6.42
CA ALA A 421 14.09 -12.83 -6.66
C ALA A 421 12.68 -12.93 -7.27
N PHE A 422 11.76 -12.06 -6.83
CA PHE A 422 10.37 -12.06 -7.27
C PHE A 422 10.11 -11.17 -8.49
N HIS A 423 11.07 -10.33 -8.91
CA HIS A 423 10.89 -9.44 -10.06
C HIS A 423 10.40 -10.17 -11.34
N PRO A 424 10.91 -11.36 -11.72
CA PRO A 424 10.41 -12.09 -12.88
C PRO A 424 8.97 -12.60 -12.75
N LEU A 425 8.41 -12.61 -11.53
CA LEU A 425 7.05 -13.06 -11.21
C LEU A 425 6.04 -11.90 -11.15
N LEU A 426 6.49 -10.65 -11.18
CA LEU A 426 5.61 -9.49 -11.27
C LEU A 426 4.82 -9.55 -12.59
N SER A 427 3.49 -9.62 -12.49
CA SER A 427 2.61 -9.61 -13.67
C SER A 427 1.94 -8.25 -13.84
N LEU A 428 2.09 -7.66 -15.03
CA LEU A 428 1.38 -6.43 -15.41
C LEU A 428 0.13 -6.72 -16.28
N THR A 429 -0.49 -7.87 -16.04
CA THR A 429 -1.68 -8.38 -16.74
C THR A 429 -2.63 -9.01 -15.74
N HIS A 430 -3.87 -9.32 -16.14
CA HIS A 430 -4.83 -9.98 -15.23
C HIS A 430 -4.34 -11.34 -14.72
N HIS A 431 -3.52 -12.05 -15.52
CA HIS A 431 -3.05 -13.38 -15.18
C HIS A 431 -1.76 -13.30 -14.36
N GLN A 432 -1.83 -13.68 -13.08
CA GLN A 432 -0.65 -13.83 -12.23
C GLN A 432 0.12 -15.09 -12.60
N ARG A 433 1.44 -14.99 -12.72
CA ARG A 433 2.30 -16.16 -12.96
C ARG A 433 2.31 -17.06 -11.73
N PRO A 434 2.38 -18.40 -11.89
CA PRO A 434 2.52 -19.31 -10.78
C PRO A 434 3.73 -18.98 -9.92
N PHE A 435 3.58 -19.10 -8.61
CA PHE A 435 4.64 -18.86 -7.65
C PHE A 435 5.44 -20.14 -7.39
N PRO A 436 6.76 -20.05 -7.13
CA PRO A 436 7.54 -21.19 -6.67
C PRO A 436 7.01 -21.70 -5.31
N LEU A 437 7.29 -22.98 -5.03
CA LEU A 437 7.13 -23.53 -3.68
C LEU A 437 8.05 -22.81 -2.69
N GLU A 438 7.73 -22.90 -1.41
CA GLU A 438 8.41 -22.12 -0.37
C GLU A 438 9.93 -22.34 -0.33
N ASP A 439 10.40 -23.59 -0.36
CA ASP A 439 11.84 -23.90 -0.34
C ASP A 439 12.57 -23.30 -1.55
N ALA A 440 12.02 -23.47 -2.75
CA ALA A 440 12.56 -22.89 -3.97
C ALA A 440 12.54 -21.36 -3.93
N ALA A 441 11.50 -20.74 -3.35
CA ALA A 441 11.43 -19.30 -3.17
C ALA A 441 12.55 -18.80 -2.23
N ARG A 442 12.81 -19.52 -1.12
CA ARG A 442 13.89 -19.20 -0.17
C ARG A 442 15.27 -19.33 -0.79
N GLU A 443 15.49 -20.35 -1.62
CA GLU A 443 16.73 -20.52 -2.39
C GLU A 443 16.96 -19.36 -3.38
N LEU A 444 15.94 -18.95 -4.11
CA LEU A 444 16.00 -17.80 -5.02
C LEU A 444 16.34 -16.50 -4.27
N VAL A 445 15.74 -16.28 -3.09
CA VAL A 445 16.04 -15.12 -2.24
C VAL A 445 17.49 -15.16 -1.74
N ALA A 446 17.99 -16.31 -1.29
CA ALA A 446 19.37 -16.44 -0.84
C ALA A 446 20.39 -16.16 -1.98
N ALA A 447 20.12 -16.68 -3.18
CA ALA A 447 20.94 -16.40 -4.36
C ALA A 447 20.89 -14.92 -4.75
N ALA A 448 19.70 -14.30 -4.71
CA ALA A 448 19.53 -12.89 -4.99
C ALA A 448 20.27 -11.99 -3.99
N ARG A 449 20.26 -12.33 -2.70
CA ARG A 449 21.00 -11.61 -1.65
C ARG A 449 22.50 -11.61 -1.94
N THR A 450 23.05 -12.78 -2.25
CA THR A 450 24.48 -12.95 -2.58
C THR A 450 24.86 -12.10 -3.79
N HIS A 451 24.04 -12.17 -4.85
CA HIS A 451 24.27 -11.41 -6.07
C HIS A 451 24.31 -9.89 -5.82
N ILE A 452 23.33 -9.34 -5.08
CA ILE A 452 23.28 -7.90 -4.79
C ILE A 452 24.50 -7.48 -3.95
N ALA A 453 24.88 -8.29 -2.96
CA ALA A 453 26.05 -8.01 -2.12
C ALA A 453 27.35 -8.00 -2.93
N ASP A 454 27.53 -8.94 -3.86
CA ASP A 454 28.73 -9.02 -4.71
C ASP A 454 28.80 -7.84 -5.71
N GLU A 455 27.68 -7.48 -6.35
CA GLU A 455 27.59 -6.32 -7.25
C GLU A 455 27.85 -5.00 -6.49
N LEU A 456 27.29 -4.85 -5.29
CA LEU A 456 27.52 -3.66 -4.46
C LEU A 456 28.99 -3.55 -4.07
N ARG A 457 29.59 -4.65 -3.60
CA ARG A 457 31.02 -4.69 -3.24
C ARG A 457 31.94 -4.42 -4.45
N ALA A 458 31.56 -4.86 -5.64
CA ALA A 458 32.33 -4.62 -6.86
C ALA A 458 32.29 -3.14 -7.30
N ARG A 459 31.15 -2.47 -7.11
CA ARG A 459 30.97 -1.06 -7.50
C ARG A 459 31.50 -0.10 -6.43
N GLU A 460 31.20 -0.37 -5.17
CA GLU A 460 31.49 0.48 -4.01
C GLU A 460 31.94 -0.39 -2.83
N PRO A 461 33.24 -0.74 -2.75
CA PRO A 461 33.78 -1.68 -1.74
C PRO A 461 33.57 -1.26 -0.28
N GLU A 462 33.27 0.01 -0.04
CA GLU A 462 33.04 0.58 1.29
C GLU A 462 31.59 0.42 1.77
N LEU A 463 30.66 0.09 0.87
CA LEU A 463 29.25 -0.10 1.21
C LEU A 463 28.94 -1.55 1.60
N ASP A 464 28.22 -1.70 2.70
CA ASP A 464 27.65 -2.97 3.14
C ASP A 464 26.14 -2.96 2.87
N ILE A 465 25.63 -4.05 2.27
CA ILE A 465 24.19 -4.22 2.02
C ILE A 465 23.39 -4.17 3.33
N ASP A 466 23.99 -4.57 4.44
CA ASP A 466 23.35 -4.58 5.76
C ASP A 466 23.28 -3.19 6.42
N ASP A 467 23.96 -2.15 5.88
CA ASP A 467 23.91 -0.75 6.36
C ASP A 467 23.71 0.27 5.22
N LEU A 468 23.17 -0.15 4.08
CA LEU A 468 22.97 0.72 2.91
C LEU A 468 21.87 1.76 3.17
N GLU A 469 22.26 3.03 3.32
CA GLU A 469 21.31 4.13 3.48
C GLU A 469 20.48 4.35 2.22
N VAL A 470 19.17 4.59 2.41
CA VAL A 470 18.26 4.88 1.29
C VAL A 470 18.72 6.12 0.52
N ALA A 471 19.22 7.14 1.22
CA ALA A 471 19.72 8.37 0.64
C ALA A 471 20.95 8.19 -0.26
N ALA A 472 21.69 7.07 -0.15
CA ALA A 472 22.81 6.77 -1.04
C ALA A 472 22.35 6.32 -2.45
N VAL A 473 21.08 5.91 -2.58
CA VAL A 473 20.54 5.34 -3.83
C VAL A 473 19.38 6.16 -4.38
N GLN A 474 18.47 6.60 -3.50
CA GLN A 474 17.25 7.31 -3.87
C GLN A 474 17.26 8.73 -3.31
N GLU A 475 17.10 9.70 -4.20
CA GLU A 475 16.91 11.11 -3.86
C GLU A 475 15.54 11.59 -4.35
N PHE A 476 14.90 12.48 -3.58
CA PHE A 476 13.62 13.06 -3.98
C PHE A 476 13.78 13.91 -5.24
N VAL A 477 12.94 13.64 -6.24
CA VAL A 477 12.82 14.44 -7.46
C VAL A 477 11.34 14.70 -7.74
N MET A 478 10.99 15.95 -8.04
CA MET A 478 9.66 16.28 -8.56
C MET A 478 9.50 15.74 -9.98
N THR A 479 8.75 14.64 -10.14
CA THR A 479 8.42 14.03 -11.43
C THR A 479 7.31 14.74 -12.21
N ALA A 480 6.40 15.43 -11.52
CA ALA A 480 5.27 16.16 -12.08
C ALA A 480 5.27 17.62 -11.60
N PRO A 481 4.63 18.56 -12.32
CA PRO A 481 4.53 19.93 -11.84
C PRO A 481 3.60 20.03 -10.63
N GLY A 482 3.86 21.02 -9.78
CA GLY A 482 2.91 21.43 -8.74
C GLY A 482 1.65 22.11 -9.31
N PRO A 483 0.72 22.53 -8.45
CA PRO A 483 -0.53 23.17 -8.88
C PRO A 483 -0.27 24.48 -9.64
N GLY A 484 -1.11 24.77 -10.64
CA GLY A 484 -1.09 26.01 -11.42
C GLY A 484 -0.56 25.86 -12.86
N ARG A 485 -0.05 24.70 -13.25
CA ARG A 485 0.45 24.41 -14.61
C ARG A 485 -0.39 23.38 -15.37
N GLU A 486 -1.54 22.98 -14.84
CA GLU A 486 -2.34 21.90 -15.41
C GLU A 486 -2.97 22.26 -16.77
N GLU A 487 -3.23 23.54 -17.05
CA GLU A 487 -3.78 23.98 -18.36
C GLU A 487 -2.85 23.65 -19.53
N GLU A 488 -1.52 23.64 -19.30
CA GLU A 488 -0.52 23.26 -20.31
C GLU A 488 -0.51 21.74 -20.58
N MET A 489 -1.23 20.95 -19.76
CA MET A 489 -1.21 19.48 -19.76
C MET A 489 -2.62 18.88 -19.89
N GLY A 490 -3.53 19.56 -20.61
CA GLY A 490 -4.90 19.06 -20.83
C GLY A 490 -5.91 19.47 -19.77
N GLY A 491 -5.53 20.38 -18.86
CA GLY A 491 -6.41 20.98 -17.86
C GLY A 491 -6.51 20.19 -16.55
N ARG A 492 -7.15 20.81 -15.55
CA ARG A 492 -7.26 20.28 -14.18
C ARG A 492 -8.12 19.01 -14.05
N ARG A 493 -8.98 18.74 -15.03
CA ARG A 493 -9.90 17.58 -15.05
C ARG A 493 -9.39 16.41 -15.89
N ALA A 494 -8.25 16.57 -16.56
CA ALA A 494 -7.59 15.47 -17.25
C ALA A 494 -6.74 14.65 -16.26
N GLN A 495 -6.59 13.36 -16.55
CA GLN A 495 -5.58 12.54 -15.88
C GLN A 495 -4.17 12.93 -16.36
N PRO A 496 -3.15 12.82 -15.49
CA PRO A 496 -1.80 13.21 -15.82
C PRO A 496 -1.15 12.29 -16.87
N PRO A 497 -0.12 12.77 -17.57
CA PRO A 497 0.69 11.92 -18.43
C PRO A 497 1.50 10.91 -17.61
N TRP A 498 2.12 9.96 -18.31
CA TRP A 498 3.03 8.99 -17.73
C TRP A 498 4.34 9.64 -17.28
N TYR A 499 4.77 9.37 -16.06
CA TYR A 499 6.05 9.84 -15.52
C TYR A 499 6.96 8.68 -15.16
N THR A 500 8.19 8.71 -15.68
CA THR A 500 9.27 7.86 -15.19
C THR A 500 9.89 8.47 -13.95
N ASN A 501 9.90 7.72 -12.85
CA ASN A 501 10.45 8.18 -11.59
C ASN A 501 11.93 7.77 -11.46
N PRO A 502 12.88 8.73 -11.32
CA PRO A 502 14.29 8.42 -11.16
C PRO A 502 14.60 7.53 -9.95
N GLN A 503 13.81 7.61 -8.87
CA GLN A 503 14.00 6.78 -7.67
C GLN A 503 13.69 5.31 -7.93
N THR A 504 12.69 5.03 -8.77
CA THR A 504 12.33 3.66 -9.20
C THR A 504 13.38 3.12 -10.14
N VAL A 505 13.91 3.95 -11.06
CA VAL A 505 15.06 3.59 -11.90
C VAL A 505 16.26 3.21 -11.04
N LYS A 506 16.62 4.03 -10.05
CA LYS A 506 17.76 3.78 -9.15
C LYS A 506 17.58 2.54 -8.29
N PHE A 507 16.36 2.28 -7.79
CA PHE A 507 16.06 1.05 -7.08
C PHE A 507 16.24 -0.18 -7.97
N CYS A 508 15.71 -0.15 -9.20
CA CYS A 508 15.88 -1.23 -10.16
C CYS A 508 17.36 -1.45 -10.53
N GLU A 509 18.14 -0.38 -10.71
CA GLU A 509 19.60 -0.45 -10.90
C GLU A 509 20.32 -1.09 -9.71
N LEU A 510 19.95 -0.73 -8.48
CA LEU A 510 20.53 -1.29 -7.25
C LEU A 510 20.34 -2.81 -7.19
N ILE A 511 19.12 -3.28 -7.45
CA ILE A 511 18.82 -4.72 -7.39
C ILE A 511 19.06 -5.44 -8.71
N GLY A 512 19.63 -4.78 -9.73
CA GLY A 512 20.02 -5.35 -11.02
C GLY A 512 18.86 -5.87 -11.88
N VAL A 513 17.72 -5.18 -11.91
CA VAL A 513 16.53 -5.56 -12.70
C VAL A 513 16.07 -4.43 -13.62
N THR A 514 15.21 -4.74 -14.60
CA THR A 514 14.64 -3.75 -15.51
C THR A 514 13.48 -3.00 -14.84
N ASN A 515 13.39 -1.69 -15.04
CA ASN A 515 12.20 -0.94 -14.62
C ASN A 515 11.01 -1.26 -15.56
N VAL A 516 10.06 -2.06 -15.07
CA VAL A 516 8.81 -2.39 -15.77
C VAL A 516 7.61 -1.58 -15.27
N ILE A 517 7.76 -0.85 -14.16
CA ILE A 517 6.69 -0.10 -13.51
C ILE A 517 6.41 1.21 -14.25
N ASN A 518 7.47 1.99 -14.48
CA ASN A 518 7.42 3.26 -15.18
C ASN A 518 8.64 3.48 -16.10
N PRO A 519 8.93 2.55 -17.04
CA PRO A 519 10.06 2.68 -17.96
C PRO A 519 10.07 4.05 -18.66
N PRO A 520 11.27 4.59 -18.95
CA PRO A 520 11.42 5.76 -19.82
C PRO A 520 10.64 5.57 -21.12
N PRO A 521 9.91 6.60 -21.60
CA PRO A 521 9.28 6.54 -22.91
C PRO A 521 10.31 6.17 -23.98
N THR A 522 9.98 5.22 -24.86
CA THR A 522 10.87 4.70 -25.92
C THR A 522 11.18 5.72 -27.03
N THR A 523 10.66 6.95 -26.92
CA THR A 523 11.07 8.06 -27.77
C THR A 523 12.44 8.56 -27.36
N THR A 524 13.47 8.07 -28.04
CA THR A 524 14.68 8.86 -28.29
C THR A 524 14.21 10.27 -28.71
N PRO A 525 14.59 11.36 -28.03
CA PRO A 525 14.47 12.66 -28.66
C PRO A 525 15.26 12.54 -29.95
N ALA A 526 14.63 12.78 -31.11
CA ALA A 526 15.37 13.00 -32.33
C ALA A 526 16.52 13.95 -31.96
N SER A 527 17.77 13.51 -32.21
CA SER A 527 18.96 14.34 -31.97
C SER A 527 18.62 15.77 -32.37
N PRO A 528 18.92 16.79 -31.55
CA PRO A 528 18.67 18.16 -31.93
C PRO A 528 19.25 18.33 -33.33
N ARG A 529 18.38 18.56 -34.32
CA ARG A 529 18.83 18.89 -35.67
C ARG A 529 19.81 20.04 -35.46
N SER A 530 21.04 19.83 -35.89
CA SER A 530 22.06 20.87 -35.90
C SER A 530 21.42 22.16 -36.40
N PRO A 531 21.66 23.31 -35.75
CA PRO A 531 21.07 24.56 -36.18
C PRO A 531 21.38 24.75 -37.67
N ALA A 532 20.33 25.02 -38.45
CA ALA A 532 20.47 25.33 -39.85
C ALA A 532 21.52 26.45 -40.02
N PRO A 533 22.41 26.37 -41.02
CA PRO A 533 23.39 27.42 -41.23
C PRO A 533 22.67 28.76 -41.43
N PRO A 534 23.23 29.87 -40.93
CA PRO A 534 22.60 31.17 -41.05
C PRO A 534 22.36 31.52 -42.53
N PRO A 535 21.28 32.26 -42.84
CA PRO A 535 21.00 32.69 -44.20
C PRO A 535 22.19 33.50 -44.72
N LYS A 536 22.60 33.21 -45.97
CA LYS A 536 23.62 33.98 -46.66
C LYS A 536 23.18 35.43 -46.70
N GLU A 537 23.93 36.30 -46.02
CA GLU A 537 23.79 37.75 -46.20
C GLU A 537 23.98 38.07 -47.68
N ASP A 538 23.04 38.83 -48.23
CA ASP A 538 23.10 39.38 -49.58
C ASP A 538 24.37 40.23 -49.72
N ALA A 539 25.34 39.71 -50.47
CA ALA A 539 26.58 40.38 -50.82
C ALA A 539 26.37 41.48 -51.88
N ALA A 540 25.30 42.29 -51.73
CA ALA A 540 24.92 43.34 -52.68
C ALA A 540 24.88 44.74 -52.07
N LEU A 541 25.25 44.92 -50.79
CA LEU A 541 25.26 46.25 -50.14
C LEU A 541 26.61 46.69 -49.55
N LYS A 542 27.72 46.06 -49.95
CA LYS A 542 29.09 46.48 -49.58
C LYS A 542 29.91 47.07 -50.73
N ASP A 543 29.38 47.15 -51.94
CA ASP A 543 30.11 47.62 -53.13
C ASP A 543 29.66 49.01 -53.65
N MET A 544 28.86 49.75 -52.88
CA MET A 544 28.44 51.13 -53.19
C MET A 544 29.04 52.21 -52.28
N LEU A 545 29.97 51.85 -51.38
CA LEU A 545 30.58 52.80 -50.42
C LEU A 545 32.12 52.89 -50.50
N PHE A 546 32.73 52.40 -51.59
CA PHE A 546 34.17 52.52 -51.86
C PHE A 546 34.48 53.01 -53.29
N ARG A 547 33.66 53.92 -53.81
CA ARG A 547 33.98 54.76 -54.99
C ARG A 547 33.75 56.23 -54.67
N GLU A 548 34.47 56.70 -53.66
CA GLU A 548 34.93 58.09 -53.50
C GLU A 548 36.01 58.10 -52.42
N MET A 549 37.19 57.55 -52.77
CA MET A 549 38.54 57.90 -52.30
C MET A 549 39.58 57.06 -53.04
#